data_AF-A0A354ICW4-F1
#
_entry.id   AF-A0A354ICW4-F1
#
_cell.length_a   1.000
_cell.length_b   1.000
_cell.length_c   1.000
_cell.angle_alpha   90.00
_cell.angle_beta   90.00
_cell.angle_gamma   90.00
#
_symmetry.space_group_name_H-M   'P 1'
#
loop_
_entity.id
_entity.type
_entity.pdbx_description
1 polymer ?
#
loop_
_entity_poly.entity_id
_entity_poly.type
_entity_poly.pdbx_seq_one_letter_code
_entity_poly.pdbx_strand_id
1 'polypeptide(L)'
;MQNYYDKKFNPQNTKTPYTKVNKKIAEIYVSFDENNRTSSIKDFDGDGKKEKIVLSTSGLSEKNHKVKIKITINGKAVINRKVSGDFEYVYFRTMKLQGRTLGVLECEDGYGGVAESKSLIYLWKDNAQFKLMKAYKEKGHLDVFVARDKALKKDVLYISDYWQIYNRDGEKWPPNVLERYKKYADNENVSVTRTIYYKYECKYGKLKRVGKDNYYKVTYAYE
;
A
#
# COMPACT_ATOMS: atom_id res chain seq x y z
N MET A 1 -13.44 -7.55 -14.01
CA MET A 1 -13.21 -7.68 -12.56
C MET A 1 -13.37 -9.15 -12.22
N GLN A 2 -12.37 -9.77 -11.60
CA GLN A 2 -12.42 -11.19 -11.26
C GLN A 2 -12.46 -11.37 -9.74
N ASN A 3 -13.29 -12.29 -9.26
CA ASN A 3 -13.38 -12.68 -7.86
C ASN A 3 -12.61 -13.99 -7.66
N TYR A 4 -11.71 -13.97 -6.70
CA TYR A 4 -10.92 -15.12 -6.28
C TYR A 4 -11.23 -15.42 -4.83
N TYR A 5 -11.22 -16.71 -4.48
CA TYR A 5 -11.41 -17.14 -3.11
C TYR A 5 -10.46 -18.29 -2.82
N ASP A 6 -9.92 -18.30 -1.60
CA ASP A 6 -9.15 -19.45 -1.15
C ASP A 6 -10.07 -20.66 -0.99
N LYS A 7 -9.54 -21.87 -1.23
CA LYS A 7 -10.29 -23.13 -1.03
C LYS A 7 -10.09 -23.71 0.37
N LYS A 8 -9.14 -23.19 1.15
CA LYS A 8 -8.91 -23.59 2.54
C LYS A 8 -9.52 -22.57 3.51
N PHE A 9 -9.89 -23.04 4.71
CA PHE A 9 -10.10 -22.18 5.86
C PHE A 9 -8.73 -21.85 6.48
N ASN A 10 -8.55 -20.60 6.92
CA ASN A 10 -7.28 -20.11 7.46
C ASN A 10 -6.04 -20.41 6.58
N PRO A 11 -6.05 -20.04 5.28
CA PRO A 11 -4.95 -20.35 4.37
C PRO A 11 -3.67 -19.59 4.76
N GLN A 12 -2.58 -20.34 4.95
CA GLN A 12 -1.24 -19.81 5.20
C GLN A 12 -0.69 -18.99 4.01
N ASN A 13 -1.08 -19.35 2.78
CA ASN A 13 -0.66 -18.66 1.56
C ASN A 13 -1.89 -18.25 0.76
N THR A 14 -1.99 -16.97 0.38
CA THR A 14 -3.03 -16.52 -0.54
C THR A 14 -2.61 -16.72 -1.99
N LYS A 15 -3.52 -17.29 -2.79
CA LYS A 15 -3.35 -17.34 -4.23
C LYS A 15 -3.49 -15.93 -4.81
N THR A 16 -2.39 -15.34 -5.25
CA THR A 16 -2.39 -13.98 -5.80
C THR A 16 -2.60 -13.96 -7.33
N PRO A 17 -3.18 -12.89 -7.90
CA PRO A 17 -3.30 -12.70 -9.36
C PRO A 17 -1.98 -12.31 -10.04
N TYR A 18 -0.88 -12.28 -9.30
CA TYR A 18 0.44 -11.84 -9.73
C TYR A 18 1.55 -12.77 -9.27
N THR A 19 2.73 -12.58 -9.85
CA THR A 19 4.00 -13.12 -9.35
C THR A 19 4.79 -11.97 -8.75
N LYS A 20 5.21 -12.10 -7.48
CA LYS A 20 6.03 -11.08 -6.80
C LYS A 20 7.31 -10.86 -7.59
N VAL A 21 7.65 -9.61 -7.88
CA VAL A 21 8.98 -9.22 -8.36
C VAL A 21 9.53 -8.20 -7.39
N ASN A 22 10.77 -8.38 -6.93
CA ASN A 22 11.41 -7.37 -6.10
C ASN A 22 11.86 -6.22 -7.01
N LYS A 23 11.09 -5.13 -7.03
CA LYS A 23 11.39 -3.90 -7.77
C LYS A 23 11.60 -2.70 -6.85
N LYS A 24 11.64 -2.92 -5.53
CA LYS A 24 11.99 -1.90 -4.54
C LYS A 24 13.47 -1.57 -4.73
N ILE A 25 13.78 -0.28 -4.81
CA ILE A 25 15.16 0.21 -4.94
C ILE A 25 15.66 0.55 -3.54
N ALA A 26 14.99 1.49 -2.88
CA ALA A 26 15.34 1.97 -1.55
C ALA A 26 14.10 2.37 -0.76
N GLU A 27 14.27 2.50 0.55
CA GLU A 27 13.21 2.82 1.51
C GLU A 27 13.80 3.54 2.72
N ILE A 28 12.97 4.40 3.30
CA ILE A 28 13.23 5.13 4.53
C ILE A 28 11.91 5.35 5.27
N TYR A 29 11.90 5.34 6.59
CA TYR A 29 10.68 5.50 7.37
C TYR A 29 10.91 6.27 8.67
N VAL A 30 9.84 6.85 9.20
CA VAL A 30 9.76 7.43 10.54
C VAL A 30 8.57 6.81 11.24
N SER A 31 8.75 6.39 12.48
CA SER A 31 7.65 6.04 13.40
C SER A 31 7.40 7.17 14.40
N PHE A 32 6.24 7.17 15.05
CA PHE A 32 5.88 8.19 16.04
C PHE A 32 6.75 8.13 17.31
N ASP A 33 7.26 6.95 17.68
CA ASP A 33 8.15 6.73 18.83
C ASP A 33 9.60 7.14 18.57
N GLU A 34 9.98 7.33 17.32
CA GLU A 34 11.31 7.75 16.94
C GLU A 34 11.40 9.28 16.81
N ASN A 35 12.63 9.77 16.65
CA ASN A 35 12.81 11.14 16.16
C ASN A 35 11.97 11.29 14.88
N ASN A 36 11.13 12.35 14.83
CA ASN A 36 10.27 12.74 13.71
C ASN A 36 11.06 13.10 12.41
N ARG A 37 12.25 12.53 12.24
CA ARG A 37 13.21 12.78 11.20
C ARG A 37 14.20 11.61 11.10
N THR A 38 14.39 11.15 9.88
CA THR A 38 15.35 10.11 9.50
C THR A 38 16.12 10.55 8.25
N SER A 39 17.29 9.97 7.99
CA SER A 39 18.02 10.22 6.75
C SER A 39 18.78 9.00 6.25
N SER A 40 18.95 8.91 4.93
CA SER A 40 19.71 7.83 4.30
C SER A 40 20.47 8.34 3.09
N ILE A 41 21.63 7.74 2.80
CA ILE A 41 22.44 8.00 1.61
C ILE A 41 22.52 6.72 0.79
N LYS A 42 21.73 6.62 -0.28
CA LYS A 42 21.60 5.43 -1.14
C LYS A 42 21.26 5.85 -2.55
N ASP A 43 21.37 4.93 -3.50
CA ASP A 43 20.81 5.10 -4.84
C ASP A 43 19.29 4.90 -4.76
N PHE A 44 18.54 5.99 -4.72
CA PHE A 44 17.09 5.97 -4.58
C PHE A 44 16.37 5.91 -5.92
N ASP A 45 16.99 6.34 -7.02
CA ASP A 45 16.35 6.30 -8.33
C ASP A 45 16.86 5.19 -9.26
N GLY A 46 17.87 4.44 -8.84
CA GLY A 46 18.46 3.32 -9.55
C GLY A 46 19.33 3.76 -10.73
N ASP A 47 19.92 4.96 -10.70
CA ASP A 47 20.84 5.47 -11.74
C ASP A 47 22.33 5.19 -11.42
N GLY A 48 22.63 4.61 -10.26
CA GLY A 48 23.98 4.30 -9.78
C GLY A 48 24.63 5.41 -8.95
N LYS A 49 24.03 6.59 -8.83
CA LYS A 49 24.48 7.68 -7.94
C LYS A 49 23.74 7.58 -6.62
N LYS A 50 24.33 8.19 -5.57
CA LYS A 50 23.74 8.19 -4.23
C LYS A 50 23.10 9.54 -3.95
N GLU A 51 21.86 9.53 -3.50
CA GLU A 51 21.14 10.68 -2.98
C GLU A 51 21.10 10.63 -1.45
N LYS A 52 21.24 11.79 -0.81
CA LYS A 52 20.86 11.97 0.58
C LYS A 52 19.38 12.31 0.66
N ILE A 53 18.57 11.36 1.10
CA ILE A 53 17.16 11.59 1.42
C ILE A 53 17.01 11.88 2.91
N VAL A 54 16.23 12.91 3.24
CA VAL A 54 15.76 13.17 4.60
C VAL A 54 14.25 13.15 4.59
N LEU A 55 13.65 12.24 5.37
CA LEU A 55 12.22 12.22 5.64
C LEU A 55 12.00 12.85 7.02
N SER A 56 11.07 13.78 7.11
CA SER A 56 10.71 14.45 8.37
C SER A 56 9.20 14.60 8.47
N THR A 57 8.70 14.42 9.67
CA THR A 57 7.29 14.53 10.02
C THR A 57 7.10 15.60 11.09
N SER A 58 5.90 16.13 11.23
CA SER A 58 5.49 16.89 12.40
C SER A 58 4.04 16.59 12.69
N GLY A 59 3.73 16.25 13.94
CA GLY A 59 2.39 15.85 14.35
C GLY A 59 2.05 14.40 14.03
N LEU A 60 3.05 13.52 13.86
CA LEU A 60 2.84 12.08 13.81
C LEU A 60 2.49 11.59 15.22
N SER A 61 1.24 11.16 15.43
CA SER A 61 0.77 10.55 16.67
C SER A 61 -0.59 9.87 16.46
N GLU A 62 -0.96 8.99 17.39
CA GLU A 62 -2.26 8.29 17.44
C GLU A 62 -3.47 9.21 17.59
N LYS A 63 -3.27 10.49 17.95
CA LYS A 63 -4.36 11.43 18.31
C LYS A 63 -4.33 12.73 17.51
N ASN A 64 -3.49 12.81 16.48
CA ASN A 64 -3.35 14.01 15.70
C ASN A 64 -3.77 13.79 14.25
N HIS A 65 -4.95 14.28 13.95
CA HIS A 65 -5.57 14.16 12.63
C HIS A 65 -4.87 14.94 11.51
N LYS A 66 -3.68 15.52 11.72
CA LYS A 66 -2.91 16.28 10.73
C LYS A 66 -1.41 16.08 10.89
N VAL A 67 -0.84 15.24 10.04
CA VAL A 67 0.60 15.06 9.91
C VAL A 67 1.15 15.92 8.78
N LYS A 68 2.21 16.69 9.05
CA LYS A 68 3.01 17.33 7.98
C LYS A 68 4.18 16.44 7.65
N ILE A 69 4.42 16.23 6.36
CA ILE A 69 5.48 15.37 5.84
C ILE A 69 6.34 16.21 4.91
N LYS A 70 7.65 16.20 5.13
CA LYS A 70 8.64 16.85 4.28
C LYS A 70 9.73 15.85 3.91
N ILE A 71 9.98 15.71 2.60
CA ILE A 71 11.11 14.97 2.07
C ILE A 71 12.05 15.95 1.38
N THR A 72 13.33 15.85 1.70
CA THR A 72 14.40 16.52 0.96
C THR A 72 15.31 15.52 0.28
N ILE A 73 15.82 15.88 -0.89
CA ILE A 73 16.85 15.15 -1.62
C ILE A 73 18.03 16.10 -1.81
N ASN A 74 19.21 15.69 -1.34
CA ASN A 74 20.43 16.50 -1.40
C ASN A 74 20.22 17.92 -0.86
N GLY A 75 19.45 18.04 0.24
CA GLY A 75 19.13 19.31 0.90
C GLY A 75 17.95 20.08 0.29
N LYS A 76 17.52 19.77 -0.94
CA LYS A 76 16.39 20.43 -1.60
C LYS A 76 15.07 19.80 -1.19
N ALA A 77 14.08 20.60 -0.80
CA ALA A 77 12.73 20.10 -0.53
C ALA A 77 12.02 19.69 -1.82
N VAL A 78 11.53 18.45 -1.86
CA VAL A 78 10.91 17.84 -3.05
C VAL A 78 9.48 17.37 -2.80
N ILE A 79 9.15 17.05 -1.55
CA ILE A 79 7.79 16.82 -1.08
C ILE A 79 7.58 17.64 0.18
N ASN A 80 6.47 18.36 0.23
CA ASN A 80 5.97 19.05 1.43
C ASN A 80 4.44 18.95 1.40
N ARG A 81 3.89 18.12 2.29
CA ARG A 81 2.47 17.75 2.30
C ARG A 81 1.91 17.79 3.70
N LYS A 82 0.62 18.11 3.79
CA LYS A 82 -0.19 17.87 4.97
C LYS A 82 -1.15 16.76 4.62
N VAL A 83 -1.18 15.72 5.43
CA VAL A 83 -2.11 14.61 5.31
C VAL A 83 -2.93 14.53 6.58
N SER A 84 -4.23 14.32 6.44
CA SER A 84 -5.08 14.07 7.60
C SER A 84 -5.09 12.59 7.97
N GLY A 85 -5.41 12.27 9.21
CA GLY A 85 -5.43 10.89 9.71
C GLY A 85 -4.46 10.73 10.86
N ASP A 86 -4.74 9.71 11.67
CA ASP A 86 -3.93 9.30 12.80
C ASP A 86 -3.01 8.20 12.28
N PHE A 87 -1.71 8.50 12.26
CA PHE A 87 -0.71 7.63 11.65
C PHE A 87 0.41 7.40 12.66
N GLU A 88 0.88 6.17 12.69
CA GLU A 88 2.03 5.76 13.48
C GLU A 88 3.31 5.73 12.64
N TYR A 89 3.18 5.44 11.34
CA TYR A 89 4.30 5.26 10.44
C TYR A 89 4.15 6.10 9.19
N VAL A 90 5.27 6.64 8.72
CA VAL A 90 5.38 7.24 7.39
C VAL A 90 6.55 6.59 6.67
N TYR A 91 6.27 5.93 5.55
CA TYR A 91 7.25 5.28 4.69
C TYR A 91 7.44 6.07 3.41
N PHE A 92 8.68 6.22 2.98
CA PHE A 92 8.99 6.62 1.61
C PHE A 92 9.87 5.56 0.96
N ARG A 93 9.34 4.94 -0.10
CA ARG A 93 10.05 3.94 -0.89
C ARG A 93 10.06 4.28 -2.36
N THR A 94 11.10 3.83 -3.06
CA THR A 94 11.21 3.98 -4.50
C THR A 94 11.19 2.63 -5.21
N MET A 95 10.63 2.60 -6.41
CA MET A 95 10.47 1.37 -7.18
C MET A 95 10.54 1.62 -8.68
N LYS A 96 10.99 0.62 -9.44
CA LYS A 96 10.99 0.66 -10.92
C LYS A 96 9.70 0.09 -11.48
N LEU A 97 9.07 0.85 -12.39
CA LEU A 97 7.96 0.40 -13.21
C LEU A 97 8.14 0.88 -14.65
N GLN A 98 8.23 -0.07 -15.60
CA GLN A 98 8.28 0.23 -17.04
C GLN A 98 9.35 1.29 -17.40
N GLY A 99 10.56 1.11 -16.85
CA GLY A 99 11.71 2.01 -17.06
C GLY A 99 11.65 3.34 -16.30
N ARG A 100 10.60 3.59 -15.50
CA ARG A 100 10.44 4.80 -14.69
C ARG A 100 10.67 4.48 -13.21
N THR A 101 11.20 5.46 -12.49
CA THR A 101 11.28 5.43 -11.03
C THR A 101 10.02 6.09 -10.46
N LEU A 102 9.36 5.38 -9.55
CA LEU A 102 8.25 5.90 -8.76
C LEU A 102 8.71 6.13 -7.33
N GLY A 103 8.25 7.22 -6.72
CA GLY A 103 8.30 7.41 -5.27
C GLY A 103 6.93 7.11 -4.68
N VAL A 104 6.88 6.32 -3.63
CA VAL A 104 5.66 5.97 -2.91
C VAL A 104 5.81 6.46 -1.48
N LEU A 105 4.93 7.38 -1.08
CA LEU A 105 4.80 7.86 0.28
C LEU A 105 3.57 7.21 0.89
N GLU A 106 3.77 6.37 1.89
CA GLU A 106 2.72 5.69 2.65
C GLU A 106 2.63 6.25 4.06
N CYS A 107 1.41 6.40 4.55
CA CYS A 107 1.08 6.78 5.91
C CYS A 107 0.16 5.69 6.45
N GLU A 108 0.59 5.04 7.51
CA GLU A 108 -0.03 3.84 8.05
C GLU A 108 -0.23 3.98 9.55
N ASP A 109 -1.32 3.40 10.03
CA ASP A 109 -1.60 3.18 11.44
C ASP A 109 -1.00 1.82 11.86
N GLY A 110 -0.47 1.74 13.07
CA GLY A 110 0.26 0.57 13.54
C GLY A 110 -0.66 -0.44 14.18
N TYR A 111 -0.97 -1.50 13.42
CA TYR A 111 -1.74 -2.66 13.86
C TYR A 111 -3.25 -2.42 14.11
N GLY A 112 -4.06 -3.38 13.67
CA GLY A 112 -5.50 -3.41 13.91
C GLY A 112 -6.31 -3.16 12.64
N GLY A 113 -7.23 -4.07 12.32
CA GLY A 113 -7.93 -4.19 11.03
C GLY A 113 -8.87 -3.04 10.62
N VAL A 114 -8.70 -1.83 11.18
CA VAL A 114 -9.52 -0.62 10.97
C VAL A 114 -8.67 0.59 10.52
N ALA A 115 -7.36 0.40 10.28
CA ALA A 115 -6.38 1.42 9.95
C ALA A 115 -6.75 2.28 8.71
N GLU A 116 -6.91 3.60 8.89
CA GLU A 116 -6.89 4.54 7.75
C GLU A 116 -5.48 4.55 7.17
N SER A 117 -5.32 4.10 5.92
CA SER A 117 -4.04 4.18 5.23
C SER A 117 -4.10 5.16 4.08
N LYS A 118 -2.97 5.83 3.82
CA LYS A 118 -2.81 6.72 2.66
C LYS A 118 -1.57 6.39 1.89
N SER A 119 -1.71 6.38 0.57
CA SER A 119 -0.57 6.23 -0.34
C SER A 119 -0.58 7.33 -1.38
N LEU A 120 0.53 8.06 -1.49
CA LEU A 120 0.77 9.08 -2.49
C LEU A 120 1.87 8.58 -3.44
N ILE A 121 1.53 8.43 -4.71
CA ILE A 121 2.45 7.90 -5.72
C ILE A 121 2.92 9.03 -6.61
N TYR A 122 4.23 9.17 -6.72
CA TYR A 122 4.92 10.20 -7.47
C TYR A 122 5.74 9.59 -8.60
N LEU A 123 5.82 10.30 -9.72
CA LEU A 123 6.85 10.07 -10.72
C LEU A 123 8.12 10.79 -10.28
N TRP A 124 9.22 10.06 -10.15
CA TRP A 124 10.55 10.66 -10.04
C TRP A 124 10.97 11.15 -11.41
N LYS A 125 11.27 12.44 -11.51
CA LYS A 125 11.80 13.10 -12.70
C LYS A 125 13.26 13.48 -12.45
N ASP A 126 13.93 13.83 -13.53
CA ASP A 126 15.30 14.35 -13.50
C ASP A 126 15.44 15.50 -12.48
N ASN A 127 16.63 15.63 -11.91
CA ASN A 127 16.96 16.61 -10.85
C ASN A 127 16.13 16.44 -9.57
N ALA A 128 15.81 15.19 -9.21
CA ALA A 128 15.10 14.83 -7.98
C ALA A 128 13.74 15.53 -7.82
N GLN A 129 13.02 15.79 -8.92
CA GLN A 129 11.69 16.38 -8.87
C GLN A 129 10.62 15.29 -8.79
N PHE A 130 9.61 15.49 -7.93
CA PHE A 130 8.45 14.60 -7.85
C PHE A 130 7.22 15.24 -8.48
N LYS A 131 6.57 14.50 -9.39
CA LYS A 131 5.23 14.82 -9.87
C LYS A 131 4.23 13.85 -9.26
N LEU A 132 3.29 14.34 -8.46
CA LEU A 132 2.21 13.51 -7.94
C LEU A 132 1.40 12.92 -9.10
N MET A 133 1.32 11.60 -9.16
CA MET A 133 0.55 10.86 -10.17
C MET A 133 -0.80 10.46 -9.62
N LYS A 134 -0.86 10.02 -8.35
CA LYS A 134 -2.12 9.66 -7.70
C LYS A 134 -2.02 9.67 -6.19
N ALA A 135 -3.15 9.96 -5.54
CA ALA A 135 -3.36 9.79 -4.11
C ALA A 135 -4.43 8.72 -3.90
N TYR A 136 -4.22 7.88 -2.88
CA TYR A 136 -5.14 6.86 -2.40
C TYR A 136 -5.38 7.09 -0.92
N LYS A 137 -6.64 6.95 -0.53
CA LYS A 137 -7.10 6.94 0.85
C LYS A 137 -8.16 5.85 0.91
N GLU A 138 -7.93 4.83 1.72
CA GLU A 138 -8.90 3.77 1.97
C GLU A 138 -8.98 3.52 3.48
N LYS A 139 -10.04 2.85 3.90
CA LYS A 139 -10.25 2.45 5.31
C LYS A 139 -9.51 1.17 5.69
N GLY A 140 -9.00 0.44 4.70
CA GLY A 140 -8.19 -0.74 4.91
C GLY A 140 -6.71 -0.40 4.91
N HIS A 141 -5.90 -1.42 5.23
CA HIS A 141 -4.46 -1.32 5.06
C HIS A 141 -4.12 -1.31 3.57
N LEU A 142 -3.29 -0.35 3.18
CA LEU A 142 -2.81 -0.19 1.82
C LEU A 142 -1.39 -0.75 1.69
N ASP A 143 -1.17 -1.58 0.67
CA ASP A 143 0.19 -1.94 0.24
C ASP A 143 0.34 -1.64 -1.26
N VAL A 144 1.42 -0.93 -1.60
CA VAL A 144 1.78 -0.54 -2.96
C VAL A 144 3.04 -1.27 -3.43
N PHE A 145 2.90 -2.12 -4.44
CA PHE A 145 4.02 -2.91 -4.94
C PHE A 145 3.95 -3.12 -6.46
N VAL A 146 5.11 -3.34 -7.07
CA VAL A 146 5.16 -3.79 -8.47
C VAL A 146 5.18 -5.31 -8.50
N ALA A 147 4.31 -5.90 -9.32
CA ALA A 147 4.31 -7.33 -9.54
C ALA A 147 4.01 -7.65 -11.02
N ARG A 148 4.41 -8.84 -11.48
CA ARG A 148 4.05 -9.30 -12.81
C ARG A 148 2.64 -9.86 -12.80
N ASP A 149 1.72 -9.19 -13.50
CA ASP A 149 0.34 -9.66 -13.62
C ASP A 149 0.27 -10.91 -14.51
N LYS A 150 -0.45 -11.94 -14.04
CA LYS A 150 -0.54 -13.22 -14.76
C LYS A 150 -1.35 -13.13 -16.06
N ALA A 151 -2.40 -12.31 -16.08
CA ALA A 151 -3.29 -12.17 -17.25
C ALA A 151 -2.69 -11.23 -18.30
N LEU A 152 -2.17 -10.08 -17.88
CA LEU A 152 -1.55 -9.08 -18.73
C LEU A 152 -0.11 -9.44 -19.14
N LYS A 153 0.48 -10.44 -18.49
CA LYS A 153 1.85 -10.95 -18.70
C LYS A 153 2.91 -9.85 -18.66
N LYS A 154 2.75 -8.85 -17.79
CA LYS A 154 3.68 -7.72 -17.66
C LYS A 154 3.68 -7.13 -16.25
N ASP A 155 4.72 -6.35 -15.95
CA ASP A 155 4.86 -5.65 -14.69
C ASP A 155 3.86 -4.48 -14.63
N VAL A 156 3.07 -4.46 -13.55
CA VAL A 156 2.11 -3.41 -13.23
C VAL A 156 2.29 -3.00 -11.78
N LEU A 157 1.85 -1.78 -11.45
CA LEU A 157 1.74 -1.34 -10.07
C LEU A 157 0.43 -1.88 -9.49
N TYR A 158 0.53 -2.62 -8.42
CA TYR A 158 -0.59 -3.00 -7.57
C TYR A 158 -0.72 -2.02 -6.41
N ILE A 159 -1.96 -1.71 -6.10
CA ILE A 159 -2.36 -1.10 -4.84
C ILE A 159 -3.38 -2.07 -4.26
N SER A 160 -2.97 -2.78 -3.21
CA SER A 160 -3.85 -3.65 -2.46
C SER A 160 -4.46 -2.91 -1.30
N ASP A 161 -5.76 -3.10 -1.15
CA ASP A 161 -6.57 -2.54 -0.09
C ASP A 161 -7.26 -3.72 0.60
N TYR A 162 -6.88 -4.00 1.85
CA TYR A 162 -7.43 -5.12 2.59
C TYR A 162 -8.08 -4.72 3.91
N TRP A 163 -9.18 -5.39 4.20
CA TRP A 163 -9.92 -5.26 5.45
C TRP A 163 -10.49 -6.61 5.88
N GLN A 164 -10.70 -6.76 7.18
CA GLN A 164 -11.52 -7.83 7.74
C GLN A 164 -12.97 -7.35 7.81
N ILE A 165 -13.88 -8.19 7.34
CA ILE A 165 -15.33 -7.94 7.34
C ILE A 165 -16.05 -9.11 8.01
N TYR A 166 -17.14 -8.79 8.69
CA TYR A 166 -17.98 -9.75 9.40
C TYR A 166 -19.38 -9.79 8.77
N ASN A 167 -20.06 -10.94 8.83
CA ASN A 167 -21.42 -11.04 8.25
C ASN A 167 -22.46 -10.21 9.02
N ARG A 168 -22.10 -9.79 10.24
CA ARG A 168 -22.92 -8.92 11.11
C ARG A 168 -23.17 -7.54 10.47
N ASP A 169 -22.33 -7.15 9.52
CA ASP A 169 -22.39 -5.85 8.83
C ASP A 169 -23.36 -5.84 7.62
N GLY A 170 -24.06 -6.95 7.34
CA GLY A 170 -24.99 -7.04 6.20
C GLY A 170 -24.30 -7.03 4.82
N GLU A 171 -23.02 -7.37 4.78
CA GLU A 171 -22.21 -7.35 3.55
C GLU A 171 -22.67 -8.40 2.52
N LYS A 172 -22.77 -7.99 1.25
CA LYS A 172 -23.06 -8.91 0.14
C LYS A 172 -21.79 -9.65 -0.28
N TRP A 173 -21.73 -10.95 -0.02
CA TRP A 173 -20.60 -11.80 -0.39
C TRP A 173 -20.88 -12.68 -1.60
N PRO A 174 -19.84 -13.09 -2.36
CA PRO A 174 -19.98 -14.17 -3.32
C PRO A 174 -20.54 -15.44 -2.63
N PRO A 175 -21.46 -16.20 -3.26
CA PRO A 175 -22.12 -17.34 -2.63
C PRO A 175 -21.15 -18.34 -1.97
N ASN A 176 -20.06 -18.68 -2.67
CA ASN A 176 -19.05 -19.63 -2.18
C ASN A 176 -18.30 -19.12 -0.92
N VAL A 177 -18.17 -17.80 -0.77
CA VAL A 177 -17.55 -17.19 0.42
C VAL A 177 -18.53 -17.25 1.59
N LEU A 178 -19.81 -16.93 1.34
CA LEU A 178 -20.87 -16.98 2.34
C LEU A 178 -21.13 -18.39 2.86
N GLU A 179 -21.25 -19.38 1.96
CA GLU A 179 -21.42 -20.79 2.32
C GLU A 179 -20.29 -21.24 3.25
N ARG A 180 -19.05 -20.88 2.89
CA ARG A 180 -17.91 -21.24 3.72
C ARG A 180 -17.88 -20.50 5.04
N TYR A 181 -18.16 -19.21 5.07
CA TYR A 181 -18.24 -18.47 6.32
C TYR A 181 -19.24 -19.13 7.26
N LYS A 182 -20.46 -19.42 6.78
CA LYS A 182 -21.51 -20.11 7.55
C LYS A 182 -21.04 -21.45 8.11
N LYS A 183 -20.25 -22.23 7.36
CA LYS A 183 -19.68 -23.49 7.83
C LYS A 183 -18.82 -23.35 9.09
N TYR A 184 -18.23 -22.19 9.33
CA TYR A 184 -17.35 -21.93 10.49
C TYR A 184 -17.92 -20.87 11.44
N ALA A 185 -19.13 -20.34 11.16
CA ALA A 185 -19.69 -19.18 11.85
C ALA A 185 -20.11 -19.45 13.31
N ASP A 186 -20.20 -20.72 13.72
CA ASP A 186 -20.43 -21.10 15.13
C ASP A 186 -19.24 -20.72 16.04
N ASN A 187 -18.08 -20.37 15.47
CA ASN A 187 -16.96 -19.82 16.19
C ASN A 187 -16.97 -18.29 16.10
N GLU A 188 -17.01 -17.61 17.25
CA GLU A 188 -17.21 -16.17 17.36
C GLU A 188 -16.13 -15.33 16.67
N ASN A 189 -14.95 -15.93 16.44
CA ASN A 189 -13.79 -15.26 15.87
C ASN A 189 -13.62 -15.48 14.36
N VAL A 190 -14.65 -15.92 13.63
CA VAL A 190 -14.54 -16.08 12.16
C VAL A 190 -14.83 -14.77 11.42
N SER A 191 -13.93 -14.43 10.51
CA SER A 191 -14.01 -13.25 9.65
C SER A 191 -13.75 -13.60 8.19
N VAL A 192 -14.07 -12.65 7.31
CA VAL A 192 -13.62 -12.69 5.91
C VAL A 192 -12.62 -11.57 5.69
N THR A 193 -11.40 -11.90 5.30
CA THR A 193 -10.47 -10.90 4.76
C THR A 193 -10.79 -10.69 3.28
N ARG A 194 -11.17 -9.46 2.91
CA ARG A 194 -11.34 -9.05 1.51
C ARG A 194 -10.17 -8.15 1.14
N THR A 195 -9.46 -8.54 0.07
CA THR A 195 -8.39 -7.74 -0.53
C THR A 195 -8.79 -7.32 -1.93
N ILE A 196 -8.77 -6.03 -2.20
CA ILE A 196 -8.96 -5.48 -3.54
C ILE A 196 -7.59 -5.15 -4.13
N TYR A 197 -7.27 -5.73 -5.28
CA TYR A 197 -6.06 -5.44 -6.03
C TYR A 197 -6.37 -4.51 -7.20
N TYR A 198 -6.05 -3.23 -7.06
CA TYR A 198 -6.12 -2.27 -8.16
C TYR A 198 -4.83 -2.31 -8.98
N LYS A 199 -4.96 -2.45 -10.31
CA LYS A 199 -3.82 -2.60 -11.23
C LYS A 199 -3.61 -1.34 -12.04
N TYR A 200 -2.36 -0.86 -12.11
CA TYR A 200 -2.01 0.37 -12.81
C TYR A 200 -0.81 0.20 -13.74
N GLU A 201 -0.90 0.87 -14.89
CA GLU A 201 0.23 1.07 -15.81
C GLU A 201 0.67 2.53 -15.78
N CYS A 202 1.97 2.76 -15.98
CA CYS A 202 2.49 4.10 -16.18
C CYS A 202 2.43 4.45 -17.67
N LYS A 203 1.47 5.29 -18.06
CA LYS A 203 1.35 5.80 -19.45
C LYS A 203 1.42 7.31 -19.45
N TYR A 204 2.30 7.87 -20.27
CA TYR A 204 2.46 9.32 -20.45
C TYR A 204 2.64 10.08 -19.12
N GLY A 205 3.40 9.51 -18.18
CA GLY A 205 3.65 10.10 -16.86
C GLY A 205 2.41 10.19 -15.96
N LYS A 206 1.42 9.32 -16.19
CA LYS A 206 0.22 9.14 -15.36
C LYS A 206 -0.02 7.66 -15.07
N LEU A 207 -0.69 7.37 -13.95
CA LEU A 207 -1.13 6.02 -13.64
C LEU A 207 -2.51 5.80 -14.24
N LYS A 208 -2.62 4.86 -15.18
CA LYS A 208 -3.90 4.44 -15.76
C LYS A 208 -4.32 3.12 -15.13
N ARG A 209 -5.51 3.08 -14.53
CA ARG A 209 -6.09 1.82 -14.02
C ARG A 209 -6.36 0.89 -15.20
N VAL A 210 -5.86 -0.33 -15.12
CA VAL A 210 -6.04 -1.35 -16.17
C VAL A 210 -6.78 -2.58 -15.69
N GLY A 211 -7.00 -2.71 -14.38
CA GLY A 211 -7.79 -3.79 -13.83
C GLY A 211 -8.08 -3.61 -12.35
N LYS A 212 -8.98 -4.47 -11.89
CA LYS A 212 -9.34 -4.65 -10.47
C LYS A 212 -9.72 -6.11 -10.29
N ASP A 213 -9.15 -6.72 -9.26
CA ASP A 213 -9.50 -8.07 -8.80
C ASP A 213 -9.87 -8.01 -7.32
N ASN A 214 -10.77 -8.89 -6.89
CA ASN A 214 -11.09 -9.07 -5.48
C ASN A 214 -10.63 -10.46 -5.03
N TYR A 215 -10.05 -10.55 -3.84
CA TYR A 215 -9.65 -11.78 -3.19
C TYR A 215 -10.35 -11.91 -1.85
N TYR A 216 -10.83 -13.10 -1.53
CA TYR A 216 -11.51 -13.41 -0.28
C TYR A 216 -10.83 -14.58 0.44
N LYS A 217 -10.61 -14.44 1.73
CA LYS A 217 -10.23 -15.52 2.64
C LYS A 217 -11.22 -15.60 3.79
N VAL A 218 -11.64 -16.81 4.13
CA VAL A 218 -12.33 -17.06 5.41
C VAL A 218 -11.27 -17.51 6.41
N THR A 219 -11.08 -16.73 7.46
CA THR A 219 -10.03 -16.92 8.47
C THR A 219 -10.60 -16.70 9.86
N TYR A 220 -9.80 -16.99 10.88
CA TYR A 220 -10.00 -16.34 12.16
C TYR A 220 -9.70 -14.83 12.00
N ALA A 221 -10.40 -14.00 12.75
CA ALA A 221 -10.05 -12.60 12.97
C ALA A 221 -8.62 -12.51 13.50
N TYR A 222 -7.92 -11.44 13.14
CA TYR A 222 -6.69 -11.10 13.87
C TYR A 222 -7.17 -10.47 15.18
N GLU A 223 -6.87 -11.12 16.31
CA GLU A 223 -6.89 -10.44 17.62
C GLU A 223 -5.72 -9.45 17.68
#